data_AF-A0A1G7AZM7-F1
#
_entry.id   AF-A0A1G7AZM7-F1
#
_cell.length_a   1.000
_cell.length_b   1.000
_cell.length_c   1.000
_cell.angle_alpha   90.00
_cell.angle_beta   90.00
_cell.angle_gamma   90.00
#
_symmetry.space_group_name_H-M   'P 1'
#
loop_
_entity.id
_entity.type
_entity.pdbx_description
1 polymer ?
#
loop_
_entity_poly.entity_id
_entity_poly.type
_entity_poly.pdbx_seq_one_letter_code
_entity_poly.pdbx_strand_id
1 'polypeptide(L)'
;MTNILRPIAIHVEEPAPGAFSWVLIERDDGHVDTWTPIRKAETAADTYQQAMADGLLALQSMVEDLDIGPRLTAREGWPRKDHRSDSAPQADDSEDAQQRPAKPSLFGFGPAR
;
A
#
# COMPACT_ATOMS: atom_id res chain seq x y z
N MET A 1 -4.44 -2.53 23.39
CA MET A 1 -4.10 -1.90 22.11
C MET A 1 -2.68 -2.30 21.78
N THR A 2 -2.45 -3.05 20.71
CA THR A 2 -1.09 -3.44 20.29
C THR A 2 -0.39 -2.20 19.73
N ASN A 3 0.63 -1.71 20.44
CA ASN A 3 1.43 -0.56 20.03
C ASN A 3 2.52 -1.00 19.04
N ILE A 4 2.14 -1.17 17.77
CA ILE A 4 3.02 -1.68 16.72
C ILE A 4 3.77 -0.51 16.06
N LEU A 5 5.05 -0.71 15.78
CA LEU A 5 5.86 0.27 15.05
C LEU A 5 5.28 0.45 13.63
N ARG A 6 5.07 1.70 13.22
CA ARG A 6 4.61 2.06 11.87
C ARG A 6 5.81 2.04 10.91
N PRO A 7 5.89 1.11 9.95
CA PRO A 7 7.03 1.02 9.06
C PRO A 7 6.96 2.13 8.01
N ILE A 8 7.85 3.12 8.13
CA ILE A 8 7.97 4.23 7.19
C ILE A 8 9.39 4.21 6.63
N ALA A 9 9.50 4.32 5.30
CA ALA A 9 10.77 4.48 4.61
C ALA A 9 10.81 5.82 3.89
N ILE A 10 12.02 6.36 3.73
CA ILE A 10 12.31 7.54 2.94
C ILE A 10 13.09 7.14 1.69
N HIS A 11 12.75 7.74 0.56
CA HIS A 11 13.61 7.74 -0.62
C HIS A 11 13.61 9.12 -1.27
N VAL A 12 14.53 9.32 -2.21
CA VAL A 12 14.63 10.54 -3.01
C VAL A 12 14.43 10.17 -4.49
N GLU A 13 13.62 10.93 -5.18
CA GLU A 13 13.38 10.86 -6.62
C GLU A 13 14.02 12.08 -7.31
N GLU A 14 14.36 11.93 -8.59
CA GLU A 14 14.83 13.02 -9.45
C GLU A 14 13.87 13.18 -10.65
N PRO A 15 12.69 13.84 -10.46
CA PRO A 15 11.70 14.00 -11.52
C PRO A 15 12.20 14.80 -12.74
N ALA A 16 13.19 15.66 -12.54
CA ALA A 16 13.90 16.36 -13.59
C ALA A 16 15.40 16.45 -13.23
N PRO A 17 16.32 16.50 -14.21
CA PRO A 17 17.75 16.57 -13.94
C PRO A 17 18.10 17.71 -12.98
N GLY A 18 18.75 17.38 -11.86
CA GLY A 18 19.15 18.32 -10.82
C GLY A 18 18.04 18.73 -9.85
N ALA A 19 16.82 18.21 -9.98
CA ALA A 19 15.69 18.51 -9.10
C ALA A 19 15.33 17.28 -8.27
N PHE A 20 15.65 17.29 -6.98
CA PHE A 20 15.52 16.15 -6.08
C PHE A 20 14.33 16.31 -5.12
N SER A 21 13.43 15.33 -5.07
CA SER A 21 12.26 15.34 -4.18
C SER A 21 12.28 14.14 -3.25
N TRP A 22 12.18 14.36 -1.94
CA TRP A 22 12.00 13.27 -0.99
C TRP A 22 10.56 12.76 -1.01
N VAL A 23 10.40 11.48 -0.72
CA VAL A 23 9.11 10.80 -0.58
C VAL A 23 9.17 9.90 0.65
N LEU A 24 8.15 10.00 1.50
CA LEU A 24 7.90 9.07 2.59
C LEU A 24 6.84 8.06 2.14
N ILE A 25 7.17 6.79 2.31
CA ILE A 25 6.30 5.66 1.99
C ILE A 25 6.04 4.84 3.25
N GLU A 26 4.82 4.33 3.38
CA GLU A 26 4.41 3.45 4.48
C GLU A 26 4.07 2.07 3.95
N ARG A 27 4.43 1.05 4.73
CA ARG A 27 4.03 -0.31 4.45
C ARG A 27 2.62 -0.59 4.99
N ASP A 28 1.78 -1.14 4.10
CA ASP A 28 0.42 -1.57 4.43
C ASP A 28 0.45 -2.69 5.48
N ASP A 29 -0.46 -2.62 6.46
CA ASP A 29 -0.54 -3.57 7.58
C ASP A 29 -1.08 -4.95 7.14
N GLY A 30 -1.80 -5.01 6.02
CA GLY A 30 -2.30 -6.24 5.41
C GLY A 30 -1.38 -6.86 4.36
N HIS A 31 -0.41 -6.09 3.84
CA HIS A 31 0.41 -6.50 2.71
C HIS A 31 1.89 -6.15 2.90
N VAL A 32 2.66 -7.18 3.27
CA VAL A 32 4.10 -7.12 3.55
C VAL A 32 4.89 -6.46 2.40
N ASP A 33 4.45 -6.58 1.15
CA ASP A 33 5.20 -6.08 -0.01
C ASP A 33 4.64 -4.77 -0.59
N THR A 34 3.57 -4.23 0.00
CA THR A 34 2.93 -3.01 -0.52
C THR A 34 3.37 -1.80 0.27
N TRP A 35 4.00 -0.86 -0.43
CA TRP A 35 4.39 0.44 0.09
C TRP A 35 3.61 1.54 -0.63
N THR A 36 3.04 2.46 0.12
CA THR A 36 2.24 3.56 -0.43
C THR A 36 2.83 4.92 -0.03
N PRO A 37 2.88 5.90 -0.94
CA PRO A 37 3.29 7.26 -0.61
C PRO A 37 2.33 7.89 0.40
N ILE A 38 2.89 8.42 1.49
CA ILE A 38 2.12 9.11 2.53
C ILE A 38 2.44 10.61 2.59
N ARG A 39 3.64 11.00 2.14
CA ARG A 39 4.05 12.40 2.08
C ARG A 39 5.18 12.57 1.05
N LYS A 40 5.22 13.72 0.39
CA LYS A 40 6.25 14.09 -0.58
C LYS A 40 6.65 15.55 -0.39
N ALA A 41 7.86 15.90 -0.82
CA ALA A 41 8.33 17.27 -0.89
C ALA A 41 7.38 18.14 -1.74
N GLU A 42 7.01 19.31 -1.24
CA GLU A 42 6.23 20.30 -2.02
C GLU A 42 7.06 20.93 -3.13
N THR A 43 8.36 21.12 -2.87
CA THR A 43 9.34 21.68 -3.79
C THR A 43 10.56 20.77 -3.88
N ALA A 44 11.10 20.61 -5.09
CA ALA A 44 12.36 19.89 -5.28
C ALA A 44 13.54 20.73 -4.76
N ALA A 45 14.54 20.06 -4.18
CA ALA A 45 15.81 20.65 -3.80
C ALA A 45 16.84 20.50 -4.94
N ASP A 46 17.84 21.38 -4.98
CA ASP A 46 18.90 21.36 -6.00
C ASP A 46 19.94 20.25 -5.78
N THR A 47 19.92 19.60 -4.61
CA THR A 47 20.85 18.52 -4.28
C THR A 47 20.16 17.35 -3.61
N TYR A 48 20.66 16.15 -3.89
CA TYR A 48 20.22 14.92 -3.23
C TYR A 48 20.40 14.99 -1.70
N GLN A 49 21.52 15.57 -1.24
CA GLN A 49 21.83 15.72 0.19
C GLN A 49 20.74 16.54 0.90
N GLN A 50 20.36 17.68 0.31
CA GLN A 50 19.34 18.54 0.88
C GLN A 50 17.98 17.83 0.91
N ALA A 51 17.58 17.20 -0.20
CA ALA A 51 16.32 16.44 -0.25
C ALA A 51 16.27 15.33 0.82
N MET A 52 17.35 14.58 1.00
CA MET A 52 17.42 13.53 2.02
C MET A 52 17.31 14.08 3.44
N ALA A 53 18.02 15.18 3.73
CA ALA A 53 17.94 15.85 5.03
C ALA A 53 16.52 16.37 5.32
N ASP A 54 15.91 17.04 4.36
CA ASP A 54 14.55 17.58 4.48
C ASP A 54 13.51 16.47 4.70
N GLY A 55 13.64 15.35 4.00
CA GLY A 55 12.75 14.22 4.22
C GLY A 55 12.95 13.55 5.58
N LEU A 56 14.18 13.49 6.12
CA LEU A 56 14.42 13.01 7.48
C LEU A 56 13.80 13.93 8.53
N LEU A 57 13.88 15.26 8.34
CA LEU A 57 13.18 16.22 9.18
C LEU A 57 11.66 16.05 9.09
N ALA A 58 11.14 15.83 7.88
CA ALA A 58 9.72 15.57 7.67
C ALA A 58 9.27 14.28 8.39
N LEU A 59 10.07 13.20 8.34
CA LEU A 59 9.80 11.98 9.09
C LEU A 59 9.80 12.23 10.60
N GLN A 60 10.83 12.90 11.12
CA GLN A 60 10.92 13.21 12.55
C GLN A 60 9.73 14.04 13.03
N SER A 61 9.24 14.99 12.20
CA SER A 61 8.06 15.81 12.54
C SER A 61 6.76 15.01 12.70
N MET A 62 6.71 13.78 12.17
CA MET A 62 5.54 12.89 12.32
C MET A 62 5.58 12.06 13.61
N VAL A 63 6.68 12.13 14.35
CA VAL A 63 6.93 11.28 15.52
C VAL A 63 6.86 12.15 16.77
N GLU A 64 5.93 11.81 17.67
CA GLU A 64 5.78 12.53 18.95
C GLU A 64 6.98 12.29 19.88
N ASP A 65 7.48 11.05 19.92
CA ASP A 65 8.63 10.63 20.71
C ASP A 65 9.63 9.87 19.84
N LEU A 66 10.77 10.50 19.54
CA LEU A 66 11.81 9.96 18.67
C LEU A 66 12.56 8.77 19.27
N ASP A 67 12.56 8.61 20.59
CA ASP A 67 13.17 7.44 21.24
C ASP A 67 12.32 6.18 21.02
N ILE A 68 11.02 6.38 20.76
CA ILE A 68 10.05 5.31 20.56
C ILE A 68 9.73 5.11 19.08
N GLY A 69 9.74 6.16 18.26
CA GLY A 69 9.38 6.08 16.83
C GLY A 69 7.87 6.03 16.56
N PRO A 70 7.46 6.12 15.29
CA PRO A 70 6.05 6.25 14.90
C PRO A 70 5.26 4.97 15.16
N ARG A 71 4.02 5.10 15.62
CA ARG A 71 3.16 3.98 16.00
C ARG A 71 1.88 3.94 15.17
N LEU A 72 1.44 2.73 14.84
CA LEU A 72 0.14 2.50 14.22
C LEU A 72 -0.94 2.76 15.27
N THR A 73 -1.67 3.87 15.16
CA THR A 73 -2.85 4.07 15.98
C THR A 73 -3.97 3.17 15.47
N ALA A 74 -4.63 2.43 16.35
CA ALA A 74 -5.66 1.44 15.97
C ALA A 74 -6.88 2.04 15.23
N ARG A 75 -6.90 3.36 15.01
CA ARG A 75 -7.97 4.11 14.35
C ARG A 75 -7.61 4.51 12.90
N GLU A 76 -6.34 4.43 12.50
CA GLU A 76 -5.89 4.73 11.12
C GLU A 76 -5.85 3.48 10.22
N GLY A 77 -6.09 2.28 10.77
CA GLY A 77 -6.42 1.10 9.98
C GLY A 77 -7.91 1.12 9.60
N TRP A 78 -8.22 1.43 8.33
CA TRP A 78 -9.56 1.31 7.73
C TRP A 78 -10.13 -0.12 7.98
N PRO A 79 -11.47 -0.31 8.06
CA PRO A 79 -12.07 -1.37 8.86
C PRO A 79 -11.63 -2.74 8.37
N ARG A 80 -11.35 -3.62 9.34
CA ARG A 80 -11.37 -5.06 9.07
C ARG A 80 -12.65 -5.33 8.29
N LYS A 81 -12.52 -5.86 7.08
CA LYS A 81 -13.63 -6.54 6.42
C LYS A 81 -14.01 -7.66 7.37
N ASP A 82 -14.99 -7.39 8.22
CA ASP A 82 -15.70 -8.41 8.95
C ASP A 82 -16.25 -9.31 7.86
N HIS A 83 -15.63 -10.48 7.69
CA HIS A 83 -16.27 -11.62 7.06
C HIS A 83 -17.43 -12.01 7.97
N ARG A 84 -18.50 -11.20 7.95
CA ARG A 84 -19.79 -11.59 8.50
C ARG A 84 -20.30 -12.66 7.55
N SER A 85 -19.93 -13.88 7.90
CA SER A 85 -20.57 -15.12 7.51
C SER A 85 -22.04 -15.03 7.90
N ASP A 86 -22.83 -14.34 7.08
CA ASP A 86 -24.28 -14.47 7.12
C ASP A 86 -24.67 -15.49 6.04
N SER A 87 -24.86 -16.70 6.58
CA SER A 87 -25.66 -17.82 6.11
C SER A 87 -26.59 -17.53 4.94
N ALA A 88 -26.55 -18.43 3.97
CA ALA A 88 -27.53 -18.57 2.90
C ALA A 88 -28.98 -18.58 3.39
N PRO A 89 -29.93 -18.23 2.50
CA PRO A 89 -31.09 -19.08 2.36
C PRO A 89 -31.20 -19.61 0.93
N GLN A 90 -31.42 -20.91 0.88
CA GLN A 90 -31.81 -21.66 -0.29
C GLN A 90 -33.27 -21.33 -0.63
N ALA A 91 -33.56 -21.02 -1.89
CA ALA A 91 -34.89 -21.06 -2.46
C ALA A 91 -34.81 -21.53 -3.91
N ASP A 92 -35.70 -22.47 -4.18
CA ASP A 92 -35.86 -23.29 -5.37
C ASP A 92 -36.65 -22.56 -6.47
N ASP A 93 -36.71 -23.21 -7.65
CA ASP A 93 -37.60 -22.99 -8.79
C ASP A 93 -37.21 -22.04 -9.96
N SER A 94 -36.70 -22.70 -11.00
CA SER A 94 -37.32 -22.83 -12.34
C SER A 94 -37.16 -21.72 -13.41
N GLU A 95 -36.34 -22.10 -14.40
CA GLU A 95 -36.51 -22.01 -15.87
C GLU A 95 -36.23 -20.72 -16.69
N ASP A 96 -35.44 -20.99 -17.75
CA ASP A 96 -35.27 -20.31 -19.04
C ASP A 96 -34.56 -18.94 -19.13
N ALA A 97 -33.25 -18.99 -19.45
CA ALA A 97 -32.64 -18.05 -20.41
C ALA A 97 -31.32 -18.59 -20.99
N GLN A 98 -31.41 -19.06 -22.23
CA GLN A 98 -30.38 -19.13 -23.28
C GLN A 98 -28.91 -19.44 -22.91
N GLN A 99 -28.55 -20.68 -23.25
CA GLN A 99 -27.27 -21.15 -23.76
C GLN A 99 -26.37 -20.06 -24.37
N ARG A 100 -25.16 -19.92 -23.81
CA ARG A 100 -24.00 -19.34 -24.52
C ARG A 100 -22.88 -20.39 -24.59
N PRO A 101 -22.28 -20.63 -25.77
CA PRO A 101 -21.38 -21.76 -25.99
C PRO A 101 -20.07 -21.62 -25.22
N ALA A 102 -19.64 -22.73 -24.62
CA ALA A 102 -18.35 -22.88 -23.98
C ALA A 102 -17.21 -22.67 -25.00
N LYS A 103 -16.28 -21.77 -24.70
CA LYS A 103 -15.03 -21.66 -25.45
C LYS A 103 -14.11 -22.82 -25.03
N PRO A 104 -13.55 -23.61 -25.96
CA PRO A 104 -12.53 -24.59 -25.60
C PRO A 104 -11.22 -23.89 -25.23
N SER A 105 -10.68 -24.24 -24.06
CA SER A 105 -9.33 -23.90 -23.64
C SER A 105 -8.33 -24.71 -24.47
N LEU A 106 -7.53 -24.04 -25.30
CA LEU A 106 -6.43 -24.63 -26.05
C LEU A 106 -5.35 -23.58 -26.29
N PHE A 107 -4.41 -23.39 -25.36
CA PHE A 107 -3.02 -22.91 -25.54
C PHE A 107 -2.38 -22.98 -24.14
N GLY A 108 -1.28 -23.67 -23.83
CA GLY A 108 -0.21 -24.23 -24.65
C GLY A 108 1.14 -23.84 -24.03
N PHE A 109 1.49 -24.35 -22.83
CA PHE A 109 2.86 -24.26 -22.30
C PHE A 109 3.51 -25.63 -22.44
N GLY A 110 4.45 -25.73 -23.39
CA GLY A 110 5.30 -26.91 -23.58
C GLY A 110 6.28 -27.09 -22.42
N PRO A 111 6.92 -28.27 -22.32
CA PRO A 111 7.78 -28.59 -21.19
C PRO A 111 9.04 -27.72 -21.17
N ALA A 112 9.39 -27.25 -19.98
CA ALA A 112 10.66 -26.60 -19.69
C ALA A 112 11.82 -27.54 -20.03
N ARG A 113 12.81 -27.00 -20.72
CA ARG A 113 14.08 -27.68 -21.03
C ARG A 113 15.00 -27.68 -19.83
#